data_AF-A0A2I1IQQ8-F1
#
_entry.id   AF-A0A2I1IQQ8-F1
#
_cell.length_a   1.000
_cell.length_b   1.000
_cell.length_c   1.000
_cell.angle_alpha   90.00
_cell.angle_beta   90.00
_cell.angle_gamma   90.00
#
_symmetry.space_group_name_H-M   'P 1'
#
loop_
_entity.id
_entity.type
_entity.pdbx_description
1 polymer ?
#
loop_
_entity_poly.entity_id
_entity_poly.type
_entity_poly.pdbx_seq_one_letter_code
_entity_poly.pdbx_strand_id
1 'polypeptide(L)'
;MLTAYGVRTLAASSAAFHPLSYHCGSVWAHDNGMIIEGMLAEGFTGHAHEVALRLDKAAAHFGYRMPELFAVFPSRGEPADEGGRPFRAELPPVPYPASCRPQAWAAATAFVCARALR
;
A
#
# COMPACT_ATOMS: atom_id res chain seq x y z
N MET A 1 -6.28 0.27 7.53
CA MET A 1 -5.34 -0.52 6.69
C MET A 1 -5.07 0.19 5.38
N LEU A 2 -6.12 0.67 4.70
CA LEU A 2 -5.98 1.53 3.52
C LEU A 2 -5.26 2.84 3.87
N THR A 3 -4.32 3.22 3.03
CA THR A 3 -3.45 4.40 3.18
C THR A 3 -3.45 5.19 1.89
N ALA A 4 -2.86 6.39 1.88
CA ALA A 4 -2.71 7.20 0.68
C ALA A 4 -1.98 6.50 -0.50
N TYR A 5 -1.28 5.38 -0.25
CA TYR A 5 -0.46 4.68 -1.23
C TYR A 5 -0.78 3.17 -1.36
N GLY A 6 -1.92 2.73 -0.82
CA GLY A 6 -2.36 1.32 -0.88
C GLY A 6 -2.73 0.76 0.49
N VAL A 7 -3.03 -0.53 0.55
CA VAL A 7 -3.40 -1.29 1.74
C VAL A 7 -2.15 -1.88 2.39
N ARG A 8 -1.94 -1.60 3.68
CA ARG A 8 -0.87 -2.21 4.49
C ARG A 8 -1.24 -3.63 4.91
N THR A 9 -0.23 -4.45 5.21
CA THR A 9 -0.44 -5.82 5.72
C THR A 9 -1.12 -5.86 7.10
N LEU A 10 -0.99 -4.80 7.91
CA LEU A 10 -1.71 -4.63 9.18
C LEU A 10 -2.30 -3.22 9.32
N ALA A 11 -3.38 -3.13 10.10
CA ALA A 11 -3.97 -1.86 10.51
C ALA A 11 -3.04 -1.10 11.47
N ALA A 12 -3.07 0.23 11.44
CA ALA A 12 -2.28 1.04 12.37
C ALA A 12 -2.65 0.82 13.85
N SER A 13 -3.88 0.37 14.11
CA SER A 13 -4.40 0.02 15.43
C SER A 13 -3.97 -1.37 15.92
N SER A 14 -3.25 -2.15 15.13
CA SER A 14 -2.76 -3.46 15.57
C SER A 14 -1.55 -3.29 16.50
N ALA A 15 -1.52 -4.01 17.62
CA ALA A 15 -0.37 -4.02 18.54
C ALA A 15 0.96 -4.43 17.85
N ALA A 16 0.88 -5.27 16.82
CA ALA A 16 2.04 -5.72 16.05
C ALA A 16 2.42 -4.76 14.90
N PHE A 17 1.68 -3.66 14.71
CA PHE A 17 1.89 -2.73 13.61
C PHE A 17 3.23 -2.02 13.71
N HIS A 18 4.00 -2.11 12.63
CA HIS A 18 5.19 -1.31 12.42
C HIS A 18 5.32 -1.00 10.92
N PRO A 19 5.28 0.29 10.50
CA PRO A 19 5.19 0.65 9.09
C PRO A 19 6.42 0.22 8.27
N LEU A 20 7.58 0.08 8.93
CA LEU A 20 8.82 -0.41 8.30
C LEU A 20 9.01 -1.92 8.46
N SER A 21 8.07 -2.65 9.08
CA SER A 21 8.16 -4.12 9.18
C SER A 21 7.91 -4.77 7.83
N TYR A 22 8.62 -5.86 7.57
CA TYR A 22 8.52 -6.60 6.31
C TYR A 22 7.09 -7.13 6.06
N HIS A 23 6.43 -7.67 7.09
CA HIS A 23 5.06 -8.20 6.99
C HIS A 23 4.07 -7.66 8.03
N CYS A 24 4.50 -6.77 8.94
CA CYS A 24 3.62 -6.26 10.00
C CYS A 24 3.26 -4.78 9.84
N GLY A 25 3.10 -4.27 8.62
CA GLY A 25 2.67 -2.89 8.41
C GLY A 25 3.15 -2.22 7.13
N SER A 26 4.01 -2.86 6.33
CA SER A 26 4.36 -2.37 5.00
C SER A 26 3.20 -2.51 4.01
N VAL A 27 3.31 -1.83 2.87
CA VAL A 27 2.47 -2.03 1.69
C VAL A 27 3.24 -2.87 0.68
N TRP A 28 2.59 -3.90 0.18
CA TRP A 28 3.07 -4.76 -0.89
C TRP A 28 2.23 -4.54 -2.14
N ALA A 29 2.88 -4.20 -3.25
CA ALA A 29 2.17 -4.03 -4.53
C ALA A 29 1.47 -5.34 -4.94
N HIS A 30 2.13 -6.48 -4.75
CA HIS A 30 1.58 -7.80 -5.04
C HIS A 30 0.25 -8.04 -4.29
N ASP A 31 0.26 -7.90 -2.96
CA ASP A 31 -0.93 -8.15 -2.12
C ASP A 31 -2.08 -7.22 -2.49
N ASN A 32 -1.78 -5.95 -2.80
CA ASN A 32 -2.78 -5.00 -3.27
C ASN A 32 -3.32 -5.38 -4.65
N GLY A 33 -2.50 -5.94 -5.53
CA GLY A 33 -2.94 -6.50 -6.81
C GLY A 33 -3.95 -7.63 -6.61
N MET A 34 -3.70 -8.53 -5.67
CA MET A 34 -4.64 -9.60 -5.32
C MET A 34 -5.95 -9.05 -4.72
N ILE A 35 -5.85 -8.04 -3.86
CA ILE A 35 -7.03 -7.35 -3.29
C ILE A 35 -7.88 -6.72 -4.40
N ILE A 36 -7.25 -6.00 -5.33
CA ILE A 36 -7.95 -5.39 -6.48
C ILE A 36 -8.61 -6.47 -7.34
N GLU A 37 -7.90 -7.55 -7.66
CA GLU A 37 -8.44 -8.66 -8.46
C GLU A 37 -9.69 -9.27 -7.82
N GLY A 38 -9.64 -9.54 -6.51
CA GLY A 38 -10.79 -10.03 -5.75
C GLY A 38 -11.96 -9.05 -5.73
N MET A 39 -11.69 -7.76 -5.52
CA MET A 39 -12.72 -6.71 -5.56
C MET A 39 -13.39 -6.62 -6.93
N LEU A 40 -12.63 -6.73 -8.02
CA LEU A 40 -13.18 -6.74 -9.38
C LEU A 40 -14.06 -7.98 -9.61
N ALA A 41 -13.62 -9.16 -9.16
CA ALA A 41 -14.36 -10.41 -9.32
C ALA A 41 -15.71 -10.40 -8.58
N GLU A 42 -15.77 -9.74 -7.42
CA GLU A 42 -16.97 -9.62 -6.59
C GLU A 42 -17.84 -8.38 -6.93
N GLY A 43 -17.48 -7.61 -7.98
CA GLY A 43 -18.25 -6.45 -8.43
C GLY A 43 -18.05 -5.17 -7.60
N PHE A 44 -17.07 -5.14 -6.67
CA PHE A 44 -16.69 -3.94 -5.90
C PHE A 44 -15.79 -2.99 -6.71
N THR A 45 -16.20 -2.64 -7.92
CA THR A 45 -15.40 -1.88 -8.89
C THR A 45 -14.94 -0.52 -8.36
N GLY A 46 -15.77 0.20 -7.61
CA GLY A 46 -15.41 1.49 -7.00
C GLY A 46 -14.26 1.38 -5.99
N HIS A 47 -14.28 0.34 -5.14
CA HIS A 47 -13.20 0.10 -4.18
C HIS A 47 -11.92 -0.38 -4.88
N ALA A 48 -12.05 -1.24 -5.89
CA ALA A 48 -10.93 -1.67 -6.72
C ALA A 48 -10.23 -0.46 -7.38
N HIS A 49 -11.02 0.44 -7.98
CA HIS A 49 -10.54 1.68 -8.59
C HIS A 49 -9.81 2.57 -7.58
N GLU A 50 -10.36 2.72 -6.36
CA GLU A 50 -9.72 3.51 -5.30
C GLU A 50 -8.33 2.96 -4.91
N VAL A 51 -8.22 1.64 -4.70
CA VAL A 51 -6.93 1.02 -4.34
C VAL A 51 -5.94 1.14 -5.50
N ALA A 52 -6.39 0.94 -6.74
CA ALA A 52 -5.56 1.09 -7.93
C ALA A 52 -5.02 2.52 -8.10
N LEU A 53 -5.83 3.56 -7.86
CA LEU A 53 -5.37 4.96 -7.88
C LEU A 53 -4.31 5.24 -6.82
N ARG A 54 -4.46 4.67 -5.62
CA ARG A 54 -3.48 4.83 -4.53
C ARG A 54 -2.16 4.13 -4.86
N LEU A 55 -2.21 2.97 -5.52
CA LEU A 55 -1.01 2.30 -6.03
C LEU A 55 -0.35 3.07 -7.19
N ASP A 56 -1.13 3.65 -8.11
CA ASP A 56 -0.58 4.50 -9.18
C ASP A 56 0.13 5.72 -8.60
N LYS A 57 -0.44 6.35 -7.57
CA LYS A 57 0.22 7.43 -6.81
C LYS A 57 1.55 6.96 -6.19
N ALA A 58 1.60 5.73 -5.66
CA ALA A 58 2.85 5.16 -5.14
C ALA A 58 3.87 4.90 -6.26
N ALA A 59 3.42 4.35 -7.39
CA ALA A 59 4.26 4.09 -8.55
C ALA A 59 4.86 5.38 -9.10
N ALA A 60 4.06 6.45 -9.25
CA ALA A 60 4.53 7.77 -9.66
C ALA A 60 5.60 8.31 -8.70
N HIS A 61 5.41 8.16 -7.38
CA HIS A 61 6.41 8.56 -6.38
C HIS A 61 7.75 7.82 -6.57
N PHE A 62 7.72 6.53 -6.89
CA PHE A 62 8.91 5.72 -7.14
C PHE A 62 9.42 5.78 -8.58
N GLY A 63 8.96 6.73 -9.41
CA GLY A 63 9.36 6.86 -10.81
C GLY A 63 9.02 5.61 -11.63
N TYR A 64 7.88 4.98 -11.32
CA TYR A 64 7.39 3.73 -11.89
C TYR A 64 8.35 2.54 -11.76
N ARG A 65 9.33 2.61 -10.84
CA ARG A 65 10.18 1.48 -10.44
C ARG A 65 9.80 1.02 -9.04
N MET A 66 8.59 0.47 -8.94
CA MET A 66 8.00 0.03 -7.68
C MET A 66 8.94 -0.92 -6.92
N PRO A 67 9.24 -0.65 -5.64
CA PRO A 67 9.91 -1.62 -4.80
C PRO A 67 9.00 -2.81 -4.50
N GLU A 68 9.61 -3.92 -4.10
CA GLU A 68 8.89 -5.09 -3.55
C GLU A 68 7.85 -4.70 -2.49
N LEU A 69 8.27 -3.85 -1.55
CA LEU A 69 7.44 -3.30 -0.48
C LEU A 69 7.94 -1.92 -0.06
N PHE A 70 7.05 -1.14 0.55
CA PHE A 70 7.37 0.18 1.08
C PHE A 70 6.55 0.49 2.33
N ALA A 71 7.10 1.36 3.17
CA ALA A 71 6.45 1.84 4.38
C ALA A 71 5.56 3.04 4.07
N VAL A 72 4.37 3.04 4.69
CA VAL A 72 3.50 4.21 4.74
C VAL A 72 3.19 4.48 6.20
N PHE A 73 3.71 5.59 6.70
CA PHE A 73 3.46 6.00 8.08
C PHE A 73 1.99 6.41 8.24
N PRO A 74 1.37 6.11 9.39
CA PRO A 74 -0.01 6.50 9.59
C PRO A 74 -0.14 8.03 9.62
N SER A 75 -1.24 8.54 9.06
CA SER A 75 -1.53 9.98 8.98
C SER A 75 -2.49 10.42 10.08
N ARG A 76 -2.68 11.75 10.23
CA ARG A 76 -3.47 12.39 11.30
C ARG A 76 -4.97 12.01 11.36
N GLY A 77 -5.46 11.18 10.43
CA GLY A 77 -6.83 10.67 10.39
C GLY A 77 -6.97 9.19 10.70
N GLU A 78 -5.87 8.46 10.93
CA GLU A 78 -5.94 7.06 11.35
C GLU A 78 -6.15 6.96 12.88
N PRO A 79 -6.66 5.84 13.41
CA PRO A 79 -6.72 5.59 14.85
C PRO A 79 -5.31 5.45 15.42
N ALA A 80 -4.99 6.20 16.50
CA ALA A 80 -3.69 6.14 17.17
C ALA A 80 -3.28 4.69 17.47
N ASP A 81 -1.97 4.40 17.45
CA ASP A 81 -1.49 3.12 17.98
C ASP A 81 -1.90 2.96 19.45
N GLU A 82 -1.91 1.74 20.00
CA GLU A 82 -2.27 1.49 21.41
C GLU A 82 -1.42 2.33 22.40
N GLY A 83 -0.26 2.82 21.97
CA GLY A 83 0.62 3.70 22.74
C GLY A 83 0.30 5.20 22.66
N GLY A 84 -0.75 5.61 21.93
CA GLY A 84 -1.19 7.00 21.84
C GLY A 84 -0.20 7.93 21.15
N ARG A 85 0.75 7.40 20.36
CA ARG A 85 1.77 8.25 19.72
C ARG A 85 1.11 9.10 18.62
N PRO A 86 1.29 10.43 18.65
CA PRO A 86 0.65 11.29 17.67
C PRO A 86 1.18 11.00 16.27
N PHE A 87 0.26 10.81 15.32
CA PHE A 87 0.63 10.63 13.93
C PHE A 87 1.25 11.90 13.36
N ARG A 88 2.34 11.70 12.62
CA ARG A 88 3.10 12.79 12.00
C ARG A 88 2.33 13.31 10.78
N ALA A 89 2.77 14.44 10.24
CA ALA A 89 2.33 14.88 8.91
C ALA A 89 2.51 13.74 7.90
N GLU A 90 1.69 13.70 6.85
CA GLU A 90 1.80 12.68 5.80
C GLU A 90 3.23 12.68 5.22
N LEU A 91 3.96 11.61 5.50
CA LEU A 91 5.28 11.38 4.94
C LEU A 91 5.12 10.69 3.58
N PRO A 92 6.02 10.96 2.61
CA PRO A 92 6.09 10.17 1.39
C PRO A 92 6.37 8.69 1.72
N PRO A 93 5.98 7.75 0.84
CA PRO A 93 6.21 6.34 1.08
C PRO A 93 7.72 6.06 1.03
N VAL A 94 8.21 5.29 1.99
CA VAL A 94 9.65 5.01 2.14
C VAL A 94 9.91 3.59 1.66
N PRO A 95 10.79 3.37 0.67
CA PRO A 95 10.97 2.04 0.14
C PRO A 95 11.81 1.19 1.10
N TYR A 96 11.50 -0.09 1.23
CA TYR A 96 12.21 -0.96 2.17
C TYR A 96 13.70 -1.10 1.77
N PRO A 97 14.67 -1.02 2.71
CA PRO A 97 16.09 -0.93 2.35
C PRO A 97 16.61 -2.09 1.49
N ALA A 98 16.16 -3.32 1.75
CA ALA A 98 16.59 -4.52 1.04
C ALA A 98 15.69 -4.92 -0.15
N SER A 99 14.73 -4.08 -0.55
CA SER A 99 13.78 -4.40 -1.62
C SER A 99 14.46 -4.43 -3.01
N CYS A 100 14.09 -5.40 -3.85
CA CYS A 100 14.37 -5.32 -5.29
C CYS A 100 13.61 -4.15 -5.95
N ARG A 101 14.22 -3.50 -6.97
CA ARG A 101 13.65 -2.33 -7.68
C ARG A 101 13.98 -2.34 -9.18
N PRO A 102 13.02 -2.68 -10.09
CA PRO A 102 11.70 -3.21 -9.77
C PRO A 102 11.76 -4.67 -9.31
N GLN A 103 10.81 -5.08 -8.47
CA GLN A 103 10.59 -6.49 -8.14
C GLN A 103 9.53 -7.08 -9.09
N ALA A 104 9.69 -8.34 -9.51
CA ALA A 104 8.89 -8.93 -10.58
C ALA A 104 7.38 -8.99 -10.28
N TRP A 105 6.99 -9.37 -9.07
CA TRP A 105 5.58 -9.41 -8.65
C TRP A 105 5.00 -8.01 -8.48
N ALA A 106 5.77 -7.05 -7.98
CA ALA A 106 5.37 -5.65 -7.89
C ALA A 106 5.11 -5.04 -9.28
N ALA A 107 5.91 -5.41 -10.28
CA ALA A 107 5.69 -5.00 -11.66
C ALA A 107 4.41 -5.63 -12.25
N ALA A 108 4.13 -6.90 -11.94
CA ALA A 108 2.92 -7.60 -12.41
C ALA A 108 1.62 -6.94 -11.92
N THR A 109 1.63 -6.29 -10.74
CA THR A 109 0.48 -5.54 -10.22
C THR A 109 -0.01 -4.42 -11.15
N ALA A 110 0.84 -3.88 -12.02
CA ALA A 110 0.44 -2.83 -12.96
C ALA A 110 -0.70 -3.28 -13.90
N PHE A 111 -0.75 -4.56 -14.27
CA PHE A 111 -1.78 -5.08 -15.18
C PHE A 111 -3.17 -5.08 -14.56
N VAL A 112 -3.29 -5.50 -13.29
CA VAL A 112 -4.58 -5.48 -12.59
C VAL A 112 -5.01 -4.06 -12.23
N CYS A 113 -4.06 -3.18 -11.88
CA CYS A 113 -4.35 -1.75 -11.69
C CYS A 113 -4.90 -1.13 -12.97
N ALA A 114 -4.26 -1.38 -14.12
CA ALA A 114 -4.72 -0.89 -15.41
C ALA A 114 -6.12 -1.43 -15.78
N ARG A 115 -6.51 -2.60 -15.28
CA ARG A 115 -7.85 -3.17 -15.48
C ARG A 115 -8.89 -2.49 -14.59
N ALA A 116 -8.53 -2.13 -13.37
CA ALA A 116 -9.39 -1.42 -12.41
C ALA A 116 -9.58 0.07 -12.72
N LEU A 117 -8.66 0.68 -13.47
CA LEU A 117 -8.66 2.11 -13.85
C LEU A 117 -9.32 2.40 -15.21
N ARG A 118 -9.85 1.38 -15.88
CA ARG A 118 -10.59 1.51 -17.15
C ARG A 118 -12.06 1.75 -16.89
#